data_AF-A0A529JUN4-F1
#
_entry.id   AF-A0A529JUN4-F1
#
_cell.length_a   1.000
_cell.length_b   1.000
_cell.length_c   1.000
_cell.angle_alpha   90.00
_cell.angle_beta   90.00
_cell.angle_gamma   90.00
#
_symmetry.space_group_name_H-M   'P 1'
#
loop_
_entity.id
_entity.type
_entity.pdbx_description
1 polymer ?
#
loop_
_entity_poly.entity_id
_entity_poly.type
_entity_poly.pdbx_seq_one_letter_code
_entity_poly.pdbx_strand_id
1 'polypeptide(L)'
;MNDGTGNRGGNTTIEQALARLNFKPRQLEPGHVWLAGAGPGDPGCLTLEVLAALGQCDALVYDALVSRDVVAVAASAELFYVGKRGGQPSMKQDDITALLVRLAREGHRVVRLKGGDPYIFG
;
A
#
# COMPACT_ATOMS: atom_id res chain seq x y z
N MET A 1 1.07 -38.83 -40.16
CA MET A 1 1.60 -37.46 -40.20
C MET A 1 0.44 -36.51 -40.04
N ASN A 2 0.35 -35.89 -38.87
CA ASN A 2 -0.25 -34.57 -38.61
C ASN A 2 -0.03 -34.35 -37.11
N ASP A 3 1.05 -33.64 -36.82
CA ASP A 3 1.44 -33.19 -35.51
C ASP A 3 0.49 -32.08 -35.04
N GLY A 4 0.07 -32.19 -33.77
CA GLY A 4 -0.93 -31.34 -33.16
C GLY A 4 -0.56 -29.86 -33.25
N THR A 5 -1.46 -29.11 -33.87
CA THR A 5 -1.46 -27.65 -33.88
C THR A 5 -1.41 -27.13 -32.45
N GLY A 6 -0.43 -26.25 -32.21
CA GLY A 6 0.03 -25.86 -30.90
C GLY A 6 -1.02 -25.14 -30.05
N ASN A 7 -1.19 -25.64 -28.82
CA ASN A 7 -1.84 -24.91 -27.75
C ASN A 7 -0.87 -23.85 -27.18
N ARG A 8 -0.78 -22.68 -27.81
CA ARG A 8 -0.04 -21.50 -27.30
C ARG A 8 -0.95 -20.57 -26.51
N GLY A 9 -1.64 -21.11 -25.49
CA GLY A 9 -2.58 -20.36 -24.65
C GLY A 9 -2.44 -20.62 -23.16
N GLY A 10 -1.22 -20.87 -22.66
CA GLY A 10 -0.99 -21.04 -21.23
C GLY A 10 -1.15 -19.72 -20.48
N ASN A 11 -2.13 -19.64 -19.56
CA ASN A 11 -2.27 -18.50 -18.65
C ASN A 11 -0.94 -18.26 -17.92
N THR A 12 -0.39 -17.04 -18.04
CA THR A 12 0.81 -16.63 -17.28
C THR A 12 0.40 -16.38 -15.83
N THR A 13 1.12 -16.97 -14.87
CA THR A 13 0.86 -16.70 -13.44
C THR A 13 1.33 -15.30 -13.05
N ILE A 14 0.85 -14.76 -11.93
CA ILE A 14 1.30 -13.43 -11.44
C ILE A 14 2.81 -13.44 -11.19
N GLU A 15 3.35 -14.52 -10.62
CA GLU A 15 4.79 -14.66 -10.35
C GLU A 15 5.60 -14.62 -11.64
N GLN A 16 5.15 -15.32 -12.68
CA GLN A 16 5.80 -15.30 -14.00
C GLN A 16 5.73 -13.91 -14.65
N ALA A 17 4.61 -13.20 -14.50
CA ALA A 17 4.48 -11.83 -14.99
C ALA A 17 5.43 -10.87 -14.27
N LEU A 18 5.52 -10.96 -12.94
CA LEU A 18 6.46 -10.15 -12.13
C LEU A 18 7.92 -10.43 -12.50
N ALA A 19 8.28 -11.70 -12.72
CA ALA A 19 9.61 -12.08 -13.16
C ALA A 19 9.96 -11.49 -14.53
N ARG A 20 9.01 -11.49 -15.48
CA ARG A 20 9.20 -10.87 -16.82
C ARG A 20 9.35 -9.35 -16.75
N LEU A 21 8.64 -8.69 -15.84
CA LEU A 21 8.81 -7.26 -15.57
C LEU A 21 10.14 -6.95 -14.86
N ASN A 22 10.87 -7.97 -14.39
CA ASN A 22 12.03 -7.82 -13.51
C ASN A 22 11.69 -6.91 -12.31
N PHE A 23 10.48 -7.07 -11.76
CA PHE A 23 10.02 -6.25 -10.66
C PHE A 23 10.89 -6.50 -9.42
N LYS A 24 11.53 -5.44 -8.94
CA LYS A 24 12.30 -5.42 -7.70
C LYS A 24 11.71 -4.31 -6.84
N PRO A 25 11.01 -4.64 -5.73
CA PRO A 25 10.40 -3.60 -4.91
C PRO A 25 11.49 -2.71 -4.34
N ARG A 26 11.26 -1.40 -4.33
CA ARG A 26 12.13 -0.47 -3.62
C ARG A 26 12.07 -0.77 -2.12
N GLN A 27 13.21 -0.63 -1.45
CA GLN A 27 13.24 -0.73 0.01
C GLN A 27 12.62 0.53 0.62
N LEU A 28 11.68 0.32 1.54
CA LEU A 28 11.24 1.37 2.44
C LEU A 28 12.28 1.46 3.57
N GLU A 29 13.18 2.43 3.45
CA GLU A 29 14.28 2.65 4.39
C GLU A 29 13.78 3.14 5.76
N PRO A 30 14.44 2.75 6.88
CA PRO A 30 14.16 3.29 8.20
C PRO A 30 14.14 4.83 8.20
N GLY A 31 13.16 5.40 8.91
CA GLY A 31 12.96 6.84 9.00
C GLY A 31 12.41 7.52 7.74
N HIS A 32 11.99 6.76 6.73
CA HIS A 32 11.25 7.31 5.59
C HIS A 32 9.74 7.21 5.76
N VAL A 33 9.05 8.17 5.15
CA VAL A 33 7.59 8.17 4.99
C VAL A 33 7.27 8.05 3.51
N TRP A 34 6.48 7.04 3.14
CA TRP A 34 5.88 6.97 1.81
C TRP A 34 4.41 7.39 1.87
N LEU A 35 4.03 8.36 1.04
CA LEU A 35 2.63 8.70 0.77
C LEU A 35 2.13 7.76 -0.33
N ALA A 36 1.19 6.89 0.01
CA ALA A 36 0.72 5.80 -0.85
C ALA A 36 -0.78 5.89 -1.10
N GLY A 37 -1.21 5.55 -2.31
CA GLY A 37 -2.62 5.40 -2.68
C GLY A 37 -3.09 3.96 -2.57
N ALA A 38 -4.24 3.74 -1.93
CA ALA A 38 -4.91 2.44 -1.83
C ALA A 38 -5.79 2.14 -3.06
N GLY A 39 -5.95 3.10 -3.98
CA GLY A 39 -6.88 2.98 -5.10
C GLY A 39 -8.34 3.17 -4.67
N PRO A 40 -9.31 2.92 -5.57
CA PRO A 40 -10.73 3.25 -5.37
C PRO A 40 -11.46 2.35 -4.35
N GLY A 41 -10.83 1.28 -3.85
CA GLY A 41 -11.37 0.43 -2.79
C GLY A 41 -11.11 -1.07 -2.98
N ASP A 42 -11.13 -1.54 -4.24
CA ASP A 42 -10.79 -2.93 -4.59
C ASP A 42 -9.29 -3.20 -4.37
N PRO A 43 -8.90 -4.22 -3.57
CA PRO A 43 -7.49 -4.58 -3.37
C PRO A 43 -6.71 -4.85 -4.67
N GLY A 44 -7.37 -5.29 -5.74
CA GLY A 44 -6.75 -5.49 -7.05
C GLY A 44 -6.26 -4.19 -7.72
N CYS A 45 -6.67 -3.02 -7.21
CA CYS A 45 -6.20 -1.72 -7.69
C CYS A 45 -4.94 -1.22 -6.99
N LEU A 46 -4.38 -1.96 -6.02
CA LEU A 46 -3.09 -1.61 -5.44
C LEU A 46 -1.99 -1.69 -6.51
N THR A 47 -1.06 -0.74 -6.45
CA THR A 47 0.18 -0.88 -7.22
C THR A 47 1.10 -1.90 -6.53
N LEU A 48 1.96 -2.54 -7.32
CA LEU A 48 2.96 -3.49 -6.81
C LEU A 48 3.88 -2.87 -5.74
N GLU A 49 4.23 -1.60 -5.91
CA GLU A 49 5.05 -0.84 -4.95
C GLU A 49 4.33 -0.57 -3.64
N VAL A 50 3.03 -0.26 -3.67
CA VAL A 50 2.25 -0.09 -2.44
C VAL A 50 2.09 -1.41 -1.71
N LEU A 51 1.80 -2.50 -2.43
CA LEU A 51 1.71 -3.83 -1.83
C LEU A 51 3.04 -4.23 -1.16
N ALA A 52 4.17 -4.00 -1.83
CA ALA A 52 5.48 -4.27 -1.27
C ALA A 52 5.80 -3.37 -0.06
N ALA A 53 5.42 -2.10 -0.07
CA ALA A 53 5.64 -1.19 1.05
C ALA A 53 4.83 -1.60 2.29
N LEU A 54 3.58 -2.05 2.11
CA LEU A 54 2.75 -2.53 3.21
C LEU A 54 3.36 -3.73 3.93
N GLY A 55 3.96 -4.67 3.18
CA GLY A 55 4.68 -5.81 3.76
C GLY A 55 6.00 -5.44 4.45
N GLN A 56 6.55 -4.26 4.19
CA GLN A 56 7.81 -3.78 4.78
C GLN A 56 7.60 -2.83 5.95
N CYS A 57 6.45 -2.15 6.07
CA CYS A 57 6.31 -1.04 7.00
C CYS A 57 6.27 -1.47 8.47
N ASP A 58 6.80 -0.60 9.35
CA ASP A 58 6.70 -0.74 10.81
C ASP A 58 5.47 -0.01 11.35
N ALA A 59 5.03 1.05 10.66
CA ALA A 59 3.88 1.86 11.03
C ALA A 59 3.03 2.17 9.80
N LEU A 60 1.74 1.83 9.88
CA LEU A 60 0.75 2.13 8.85
C LEU A 60 -0.23 3.19 9.37
N VAL A 61 -0.17 4.39 8.80
CA VAL A 61 -1.10 5.48 9.07
C VAL A 61 -2.14 5.54 7.95
N TYR A 62 -3.40 5.21 8.21
CA TYR A 62 -4.41 5.02 7.16
C TYR A 62 -5.73 5.75 7.45
N ASP A 63 -6.45 6.11 6.38
CA ASP A 63 -7.72 6.84 6.46
C ASP A 63 -8.96 5.92 6.47
N ALA A 64 -10.15 6.53 6.42
CA ALA A 64 -11.42 5.82 6.50
C ALA A 64 -11.81 5.06 5.23
N LEU A 65 -11.22 5.40 4.08
CA LEU A 65 -11.59 4.83 2.78
C LEU A 65 -10.77 3.58 2.43
N VAL A 66 -9.69 3.32 3.17
CA VAL A 66 -8.90 2.11 3.02
C VAL A 66 -9.67 0.89 3.57
N SER A 67 -9.80 -0.15 2.75
CA SER A 67 -10.49 -1.38 3.14
C SER A 67 -9.68 -2.21 4.16
N ARG A 68 -10.37 -3.01 4.96
CA ARG A 68 -9.74 -3.85 5.99
C ARG A 68 -8.77 -4.87 5.39
N ASP A 69 -9.09 -5.42 4.23
CA ASP A 69 -8.26 -6.41 3.55
C ASP A 69 -6.90 -5.83 3.14
N VAL A 70 -6.89 -4.56 2.70
CA VAL A 70 -5.64 -3.84 2.39
C VAL A 70 -4.84 -3.57 3.66
N VAL A 71 -5.49 -3.13 4.74
CA VAL A 71 -4.82 -2.90 6.03
C VAL A 71 -4.21 -4.20 6.57
N ALA A 72 -4.89 -5.33 6.39
CA ALA A 72 -4.43 -6.64 6.87
C ALA A 72 -3.11 -7.11 6.22
N VAL A 73 -2.72 -6.57 5.06
CA VAL A 73 -1.42 -6.84 4.44
C VAL A 73 -0.26 -6.38 5.32
N ALA A 74 -0.43 -5.26 6.04
CA ALA A 74 0.57 -4.73 6.97
C ALA A 74 0.50 -5.42 8.35
N ALA A 75 0.45 -6.77 8.35
CA ALA A 75 0.15 -7.58 9.54
C ALA A 75 1.13 -7.41 10.71
N SER A 76 2.37 -6.96 10.43
CA SER A 76 3.40 -6.73 11.45
C SER A 76 3.58 -5.26 11.85
N ALA A 77 2.82 -4.34 11.23
CA ALA A 77 2.93 -2.91 11.48
C ALA A 77 2.03 -2.47 12.64
N GLU A 78 2.46 -1.44 13.37
CA GLU A 78 1.57 -0.70 14.24
C GLU A 78 0.57 0.13 13.41
N LEU A 79 -0.72 0.04 13.76
CA LEU A 79 -1.81 0.59 12.98
C LEU A 79 -2.32 1.90 13.57
N PHE A 80 -2.21 2.99 12.81
CA PHE A 80 -2.69 4.32 13.18
C PHE A 80 -3.85 4.74 12.28
N TYR A 81 -5.07 4.56 12.78
CA TYR A 81 -6.27 5.04 12.09
C TYR A 81 -6.45 6.55 12.30
N VAL A 82 -6.49 7.31 11.20
CA VAL A 82 -6.67 8.78 11.23
C VAL A 82 -7.90 9.26 10.44
N GLY A 83 -8.77 8.33 10.05
CA GLY A 83 -10.03 8.63 9.36
C GLY A 83 -11.14 9.15 10.27
N LYS A 84 -12.24 9.63 9.67
CA LYS A 84 -13.46 10.05 10.39
C LYS A 84 -14.30 8.83 10.76
N ARG A 85 -14.53 8.56 12.05
CA ARG A 85 -15.62 7.67 12.50
C ARG A 85 -16.88 8.50 12.68
N GLY A 86 -17.94 8.20 11.91
CA GLY A 86 -19.33 8.59 12.19
C GLY A 86 -19.55 9.99 12.78
N GLY A 87 -19.24 11.05 12.04
CA GLY A 87 -19.54 12.44 12.44
C GLY A 87 -18.59 13.07 13.47
N GLN A 88 -17.59 12.35 13.99
CA GLN A 88 -16.58 12.91 14.89
C GLN A 88 -15.56 13.79 14.13
N PRO A 89 -14.94 14.79 14.81
CA PRO A 89 -13.86 15.59 14.23
C PRO A 89 -12.73 14.69 13.75
N SER A 90 -12.31 14.87 12.50
CA SER A 90 -11.08 14.25 11.98
C SER A 90 -9.88 14.73 12.80
N MET A 91 -8.87 13.86 12.94
CA MET A 91 -7.53 14.34 13.27
C MET A 91 -7.16 15.44 12.24
N LYS A 92 -6.64 16.57 12.72
CA LYS A 92 -6.28 17.67 11.82
C LYS A 92 -5.09 17.24 10.98
N GLN A 93 -4.97 17.82 9.79
CA GLN A 93 -3.87 17.50 8.88
C GLN A 93 -2.50 17.76 9.52
N ASP A 94 -2.38 18.79 10.34
CA ASP A 94 -1.15 19.11 11.08
C ASP A 94 -0.80 18.02 12.11
N ASP A 95 -1.79 17.46 12.80
CA ASP A 95 -1.59 16.39 13.77
C ASP A 95 -1.16 15.08 13.07
N ILE A 96 -1.78 14.77 11.92
CA ILE A 96 -1.37 13.64 11.08
C ILE A 96 0.07 13.83 10.61
N THR A 97 0.41 15.03 10.14
CA THR A 97 1.76 15.36 9.67
C THR A 97 2.77 15.25 10.80
N ALA A 98 2.45 15.75 11.98
CA ALA A 98 3.30 15.63 13.17
C ALA A 98 3.50 14.16 13.58
N LEU A 99 2.45 13.33 13.51
CA LEU A 99 2.55 11.89 13.76
C LEU A 99 3.52 11.22 12.76
N LEU A 100 3.39 11.49 11.47
CA LEU A 100 4.26 10.94 10.44
C LEU A 100 5.73 11.31 10.67
N VAL A 101 5.98 12.59 10.97
CA VAL A 101 7.34 13.08 11.29
C VAL A 101 7.89 12.43 12.55
N ARG A 102 7.08 12.26 13.59
CA ARG A 102 7.49 11.59 14.83
C ARG A 102 7.90 10.15 14.58
N LEU A 103 7.04 9.35 13.94
CA LEU A 103 7.31 7.95 13.65
C LEU A 103 8.58 7.77 12.80
N ALA A 104 8.76 8.62 11.78
CA ALA A 104 9.97 8.61 10.97
C ALA A 104 11.22 8.95 11.80
N ARG A 105 11.15 9.94 12.70
CA ARG A 105 12.28 10.28 13.59
C ARG A 105 12.60 9.19 14.61
N GLU A 106 11.63 8.37 14.98
CA GLU A 106 11.80 7.17 15.80
C GLU A 106 12.46 6.01 15.02
N GLY A 107 12.71 6.19 13.71
CA GLY A 107 13.36 5.21 12.84
C GLY A 107 12.40 4.26 12.13
N HIS A 108 11.09 4.43 12.31
CA HIS A 108 10.11 3.56 11.66
C HIS A 108 10.09 3.73 10.14
N ARG A 109 9.82 2.63 9.45
CA ARG A 109 9.42 2.58 8.04
C ARG A 109 7.94 2.90 7.96
N VAL A 110 7.60 4.14 7.60
CA VAL A 110 6.21 4.64 7.70
C VAL A 110 5.52 4.61 6.34
N VAL A 111 4.33 4.02 6.29
CA VAL A 111 3.41 4.16 5.15
C VAL A 111 2.22 5.00 5.57
N ARG A 112 2.01 6.13 4.89
CA ARG A 112 0.77 6.90 4.96
C ARG A 112 -0.12 6.47 3.80
N LEU A 113 -1.04 5.55 4.09
CA LEU A 113 -1.95 5.01 3.08
C LEU A 113 -3.24 5.84 3.01
N LYS A 114 -3.52 6.37 1.82
CA LYS A 114 -4.68 7.20 1.53
C LYS A 114 -5.64 6.48 0.58
N GLY A 115 -6.95 6.62 0.77
CA GLY A 115 -7.93 6.18 -0.21
C GLY A 115 -7.75 6.90 -1.55
N GLY A 116 -7.89 6.17 -2.67
CA GLY A 116 -7.66 6.72 -4.00
C GLY A 116 -6.17 7.00 -4.27
N ASP A 117 -5.89 8.21 -4.74
CA ASP A 117 -4.55 8.71 -5.04
C ASP A 117 -4.13 9.78 -4.01
N PRO A 118 -2.89 9.78 -3.51
CA PRO A 118 -2.46 10.70 -2.47
C PRO A 118 -2.50 12.18 -2.85
N TYR A 119 -2.52 12.51 -4.15
CA TYR A 119 -2.47 13.89 -4.67
C TYR A 119 -3.80 14.38 -5.26
N ILE A 120 -4.85 13.56 -5.27
CA ILE A 120 -6.19 13.96 -5.74
C ILE A 120 -7.12 14.13 -4.53
N PHE A 121 -7.35 15.40 -4.16
CA PHE A 121 -8.23 15.81 -3.04
C PHE A 121 -7.89 15.18 -1.68
N GLY A 122 -6.63 14.76 -1.52
CA GLY A 122 -6.12 14.02 -0.37
C GLY A 122 -5.59 14.87 0.77
#